data_AF-A0A818QAM3-F1
#
_entry.id   AF-A0A818QAM3-F1
#
_cell.length_a   1.000
_cell.length_b   1.000
_cell.length_c   1.000
_cell.angle_alpha   90.00
_cell.angle_beta   90.00
_cell.angle_gamma   90.00
#
_symmetry.space_group_name_H-M   'P 1'
#
loop_
_entity.id
_entity.type
_entity.pdbx_description
1 polymer ?
#
loop_
_entity_poly.entity_id
_entity_poly.type
_entity_poly.pdbx_seq_one_letter_code
_entity_poly.pdbx_strand_id
1 'polypeptide(L)'
;MATSSNAEYERLCEDEARKANWKRWGPYLAERQWGTVREDYSEDGDCWNYFSHDQSRSRAYRWGEDGLLGFTDRECRLCFALSLWNEKDPILKERLFGLTGP
;
A
#
# COMPACT_ATOMS: atom_id res chain seq x y z
N MET A 1 22.37 -8.15 28.79
CA MET A 1 23.27 -8.02 27.62
C MET A 1 23.32 -6.55 27.26
N ALA A 2 24.50 -5.92 27.29
CA ALA A 2 24.62 -4.52 26.87
C ALA A 2 24.34 -4.46 25.36
N THR A 3 23.22 -3.86 24.98
CA THR A 3 22.93 -3.48 23.60
C THR A 3 24.03 -2.52 23.17
N SER A 4 24.95 -2.95 22.30
CA SER A 4 25.93 -2.03 21.71
C SER A 4 25.17 -0.90 21.03
N SER A 5 25.44 0.35 21.38
CA SER A 5 24.85 1.53 20.73
C SER A 5 25.36 1.59 19.29
N ASN A 6 24.64 0.93 18.38
CA ASN A 6 24.83 1.09 16.97
C ASN A 6 23.96 2.26 16.48
N ALA A 7 24.22 2.74 15.27
CA ALA A 7 23.49 3.86 14.69
C ALA A 7 21.98 3.60 14.55
N GLU A 8 21.52 2.34 14.52
CA GLU A 8 20.08 2.03 14.55
C GLU A 8 19.50 2.25 15.94
N TYR A 9 20.17 1.77 16.99
CA TYR A 9 19.75 1.97 18.37
C TYR A 9 19.63 3.47 18.70
N GLU A 10 20.60 4.28 18.28
CA GLU A 10 20.54 5.73 18.46
C GLU A 10 19.32 6.36 17.75
N ARG A 11 19.06 5.98 16.49
CA ARG A 11 17.88 6.44 15.74
C ARG A 11 16.57 6.02 16.41
N LEU A 12 16.49 4.81 16.96
CA LEU A 12 15.30 4.36 17.71
C LEU A 12 15.09 5.17 19.00
N CYS A 13 16.15 5.46 19.75
CA CYS A 13 16.07 6.31 20.95
C CYS A 13 15.69 7.76 20.59
N GLU A 14 16.20 8.31 19.49
CA GLU A 14 15.82 9.64 19.01
C GLU A 14 14.36 9.72 18.54
N ASP A 15 13.85 8.68 17.88
CA ASP A 15 12.45 8.55 17.47
C ASP A 15 11.52 8.47 18.69
N GLU A 16 11.86 7.63 19.69
CA GLU A 16 11.11 7.50 20.95
C GLU A 16 11.10 8.83 21.73
N ALA A 17 12.25 9.51 21.80
CA ALA A 17 12.38 10.82 22.43
C ALA A 17 11.80 11.98 21.58
N ARG A 18 11.23 11.69 20.40
CA ARG A 18 10.70 12.68 19.43
C ARG A 18 11.69 13.76 19.03
N LYS A 19 12.99 13.47 19.02
CA LYS A 19 14.05 14.38 18.57
C LYS A 19 14.21 14.37 17.05
N ALA A 20 13.95 13.23 16.42
CA ALA A 20 13.95 13.06 14.98
C ALA A 20 12.84 12.09 14.57
N ASN A 21 12.28 12.25 13.37
CA ASN A 21 11.16 11.46 12.89
C ASN A 21 11.64 10.36 11.93
N TRP A 22 12.42 9.41 12.45
CA TRP A 22 13.05 8.35 11.67
C TRP A 22 12.03 7.40 11.04
N LYS A 23 10.84 7.26 11.66
CA LYS A 23 9.72 6.44 11.15
C LYS A 23 8.70 7.26 10.35
N ARG A 24 9.11 8.43 9.81
CA ARG A 24 8.20 9.23 8.97
C ARG A 24 7.77 8.47 7.73
N TRP A 25 8.71 7.76 7.12
CA TRP A 25 8.51 7.02 5.88
C TRP A 25 8.90 5.57 6.07
N GLY A 26 8.15 4.66 5.48
CA GLY A 26 8.37 3.23 5.64
C GLY A 26 7.46 2.39 4.74
N PRO A 27 7.59 1.05 4.82
CA PRO A 27 6.74 0.11 4.11
C PRO A 27 5.38 -0.01 4.81
N TYR A 28 4.65 1.10 4.89
CA TYR A 28 3.32 1.17 5.51
C TYR A 28 2.18 0.98 4.50
N LEU A 29 2.50 0.96 3.20
CA LEU A 29 1.53 0.73 2.13
C LEU A 29 1.30 -0.78 1.98
N ALA A 30 0.05 -1.20 1.93
CA ALA A 30 -0.27 -2.60 1.73
C ALA A 30 0.07 -3.05 0.30
N GLU A 31 0.66 -4.24 0.14
CA GLU A 31 0.86 -4.86 -1.17
C GLU A 31 -0.46 -5.13 -1.89
N ARG A 32 -1.48 -5.49 -1.09
CA ARG A 32 -2.84 -5.77 -1.54
C ARG A 32 -3.82 -5.70 -0.38
N GLN A 33 -4.95 -5.06 -0.63
CA GLN A 33 -6.08 -5.09 0.28
C GLN A 33 -6.92 -6.38 0.04
N TRP A 34 -6.69 -7.43 0.85
CA TRP A 34 -7.44 -8.71 0.79
C TRP A 34 -8.73 -8.66 1.60
N GLY A 35 -9.80 -9.28 1.08
CA GLY A 35 -10.99 -9.63 1.86
C GLY A 35 -11.81 -8.45 2.41
N THR A 36 -11.57 -7.24 1.92
CA THR A 36 -12.35 -6.04 2.25
C THR A 36 -12.89 -5.42 0.98
N VAL A 37 -14.11 -4.88 1.04
CA VAL A 37 -14.73 -4.15 -0.06
C VAL A 37 -13.84 -2.94 -0.38
N ARG A 38 -13.36 -2.86 -1.63
CA ARG A 38 -12.48 -1.75 -2.07
C ARG A 38 -13.26 -0.45 -2.15
N GLU A 39 -14.33 -0.46 -2.92
CA GLU A 39 -15.30 0.63 -3.03
C GLU A 39 -16.64 0.02 -3.42
N ASP A 40 -17.70 0.40 -2.72
CA ASP A 40 -19.07 0.10 -3.14
C ASP A 40 -19.92 1.37 -3.11
N TYR A 41 -20.41 1.75 -4.28
CA TYR A 41 -21.38 2.82 -4.48
C TYR A 41 -22.51 2.34 -5.41
N SER A 42 -22.70 1.03 -5.51
CA SER A 42 -23.83 0.45 -6.22
C SER A 42 -25.14 0.76 -5.48
N GLU A 43 -26.24 0.81 -6.23
CA GLU A 43 -27.56 1.07 -5.64
C GLU A 43 -28.12 -0.16 -4.91
N ASP A 44 -27.63 -1.35 -5.25
CA ASP A 44 -28.10 -2.66 -4.80
C ASP A 44 -27.13 -3.39 -3.86
N GLY A 45 -25.94 -2.83 -3.60
CA GLY A 45 -24.93 -3.42 -2.70
C GLY A 45 -24.06 -4.49 -3.36
N ASP A 46 -23.95 -4.50 -4.70
CA ASP A 46 -23.06 -5.38 -5.46
C ASP A 46 -21.59 -4.92 -5.37
N CYS A 47 -21.03 -4.99 -4.17
CA CYS A 47 -19.68 -4.55 -3.85
C CYS A 47 -18.55 -5.28 -4.61
N TRP A 48 -18.81 -6.49 -5.15
CA TRP A 48 -17.79 -7.30 -5.81
C TRP A 48 -17.74 -7.07 -7.31
N ASN A 49 -18.88 -6.81 -7.98
CA ASN A 49 -18.89 -6.53 -9.42
C ASN A 49 -18.88 -5.04 -9.74
N TYR A 50 -19.34 -4.18 -8.82
CA TYR A 50 -19.38 -2.72 -9.04
C TYR A 50 -18.01 -2.14 -9.38
N PHE A 51 -16.97 -2.61 -8.66
CA PHE A 51 -15.60 -2.12 -8.79
C PHE A 51 -14.69 -3.12 -9.50
N SER A 52 -14.79 -3.17 -10.83
CA SER A 52 -13.98 -4.08 -11.66
C SER A 52 -12.46 -3.81 -11.57
N HIS A 53 -11.66 -4.80 -11.96
CA HIS A 53 -10.21 -4.67 -12.09
C HIS A 53 -9.78 -3.56 -13.07
N ASP A 54 -10.56 -3.30 -14.13
CA ASP A 54 -10.20 -2.24 -15.07
C ASP A 54 -10.38 -0.84 -14.46
N GLN A 55 -11.48 -0.64 -13.72
CA GLN A 55 -11.68 0.58 -12.92
C GLN A 55 -10.59 0.73 -11.86
N SER A 56 -10.18 -0.36 -11.22
CA SER A 56 -9.19 -0.33 -10.14
C SER A 56 -7.86 0.29 -10.56
N ARG A 57 -7.51 0.20 -11.86
CA ARG A 57 -6.28 0.77 -12.42
C ARG A 57 -6.36 2.27 -12.72
N SER A 58 -7.57 2.79 -12.94
CA SER A 58 -7.77 4.16 -13.48
C SER A 58 -8.56 5.06 -12.54
N ARG A 59 -8.95 4.56 -11.36
CA ARG A 59 -9.74 5.28 -10.37
C ARG A 59 -8.95 5.43 -9.08
N ALA A 60 -8.86 6.66 -8.60
CA ALA A 60 -8.33 6.94 -7.27
C ALA A 60 -9.29 6.38 -6.21
N TYR A 61 -8.74 5.66 -5.24
CA TYR A 61 -9.53 5.06 -4.18
C TYR A 61 -9.79 6.10 -3.08
N ARG A 62 -10.93 5.99 -2.40
CA ARG A 62 -11.28 6.87 -1.28
C ARG A 62 -10.92 6.29 0.08
N TRP A 63 -10.88 4.97 0.21
CA TRP A 63 -10.86 4.28 1.51
C TRP A 63 -9.64 3.38 1.74
N GLY A 64 -8.68 3.39 0.83
CA GLY A 64 -7.45 2.62 0.96
C GLY A 64 -6.53 2.84 -0.23
N GLU A 65 -5.26 2.49 -0.08
CA GLU A 65 -4.28 2.47 -1.17
C GLU A 65 -3.49 1.17 -1.06
N ASP A 66 -3.16 0.57 -2.21
CA ASP A 66 -2.31 -0.60 -2.30
C ASP A 66 -1.36 -0.51 -3.49
N GLY A 67 -0.19 -1.14 -3.36
CA GLY A 67 0.86 -1.11 -4.37
C GLY A 67 2.00 -2.08 -4.08
N LEU A 68 2.55 -2.67 -5.15
CA LEU A 68 3.65 -3.62 -5.05
C LEU A 68 4.90 -2.97 -4.46
N LEU A 69 5.49 -3.61 -3.45
CA LEU A 69 6.69 -3.14 -2.74
C LEU A 69 6.56 -1.68 -2.30
N GLY A 70 5.38 -1.38 -1.74
CA GLY A 70 4.93 -0.03 -1.45
C GLY A 70 5.70 0.67 -0.33
N PHE A 71 5.95 1.96 -0.51
CA PHE A 71 6.56 2.85 0.49
C PHE A 71 5.77 4.15 0.59
N THR A 72 5.49 4.58 1.81
CA THR A 72 4.67 5.77 2.04
C THR A 72 5.10 6.48 3.33
N ASP A 73 4.68 7.74 3.46
CA ASP A 73 4.70 8.37 4.76
C ASP A 73 3.70 7.66 5.69
N ARG A 74 3.94 7.70 7.00
CA ARG A 74 3.16 6.96 8.02
C ARG A 74 1.66 7.29 8.05
N GLU A 75 1.23 8.35 7.37
CA GLU A 75 -0.17 8.80 7.29
C GLU A 75 -0.78 8.50 5.91
N CYS A 76 -0.07 7.74 5.06
CA CYS A 76 -0.52 7.34 3.72
C CYS A 76 -0.96 8.51 2.83
N ARG A 77 -0.28 9.66 2.93
CA ARG A 77 -0.58 10.85 2.11
C ARG A 77 0.13 10.80 0.76
N LEU A 78 1.33 10.21 0.72
CA LEU A 78 2.14 10.06 -0.48
C LEU A 78 2.64 8.62 -0.61
N CYS A 79 2.04 7.89 -1.54
CA CYS A 79 2.31 6.48 -1.79
C CYS A 79 3.20 6.32 -3.02
N PHE A 80 4.25 5.51 -2.88
CA PHE A 80 5.11 5.04 -3.96
C PHE A 80 5.00 3.52 -4.05
N ALA A 81 5.03 2.99 -5.26
CA ALA A 81 5.01 1.56 -5.52
C ALA A 81 5.78 1.21 -6.79
N LEU A 82 6.21 -0.03 -6.89
CA LEU A 82 6.84 -0.57 -8.08
C LEU A 82 5.78 -0.91 -9.13
N SER A 83 6.05 -0.54 -10.37
CA SER A 83 5.23 -0.90 -11.53
C SER A 83 6.04 -1.72 -12.51
N LEU A 84 5.54 -2.90 -12.88
CA LEU A 84 6.21 -3.84 -13.77
C LEU A 84 5.46 -3.98 -15.09
N TRP A 85 6.20 -4.04 -16.20
CA TRP A 85 5.63 -4.30 -17.51
C TRP A 85 6.31 -5.53 -18.14
N ASN A 86 5.50 -6.40 -18.73
CA ASN A 86 6.00 -7.58 -19.43
C ASN A 86 5.99 -7.40 -20.96
N GLU A 87 5.71 -6.18 -21.44
CA GLU A 87 5.62 -5.81 -22.86
C GLU A 87 4.53 -6.52 -23.67
N LYS A 88 3.76 -7.42 -23.05
CA LYS A 88 2.68 -8.18 -23.69
C LYS A 88 1.31 -7.63 -23.35
N ASP A 89 1.11 -7.26 -22.09
CA ASP A 89 -0.17 -6.71 -21.66
C ASP A 89 -0.23 -5.21 -21.93
N PRO A 90 -1.42 -4.65 -22.21
CA PRO A 90 -1.58 -3.22 -22.46
C PRO A 90 -1.45 -2.36 -21.18
N ILE A 91 -0.95 -2.94 -20.08
CA ILE A 91 -1.05 -2.37 -18.73
C ILE A 91 0.25 -2.56 -17.95
N LEU A 92 0.56 -1.58 -17.10
CA LEU A 92 1.50 -1.75 -16.01
C LEU A 92 0.87 -2.58 -14.89
N LYS A 93 1.68 -3.44 -14.28
CA LYS A 93 1.31 -4.29 -13.14
C LYS A 93 1.86 -3.63 -11.90
N GLU A 94 0.98 -2.91 -11.22
CA GLU A 94 1.29 -2.07 -10.07
C GLU A 94 0.82 -2.73 -8.77
N ARG A 95 -0.03 -3.77 -8.89
CA ARG A 95 -0.71 -4.48 -7.80
C ARG A 95 -0.82 -5.96 -8.14
N LEU A 96 -0.89 -6.80 -7.11
CA LEU A 96 -1.21 -8.21 -7.30
C LEU A 96 -2.67 -8.36 -7.75
N PHE A 97 -2.88 -8.91 -8.95
CA PHE A 97 -4.20 -9.30 -9.45
C PHE A 97 -4.32 -10.83 -9.51
N GLY A 98 -5.55 -11.35 -9.40
CA GLY A 98 -5.81 -12.80 -9.38
C GLY A 98 -5.82 -13.42 -7.98
N LEU A 99 -6.41 -14.61 -7.86
CA LEU A 99 -6.65 -15.38 -6.62
C LEU A 99 -7.75 -14.86 -5.69
N THR A 100 -8.93 -14.56 -6.23
CA THR A 100 -10.15 -15.02 -5.55
C THR A 100 -10.58 -16.30 -6.26
N GLY A 101 -11.04 -17.30 -5.50
CA GLY A 101 -11.56 -18.56 -6.03
C GLY A 101 -12.76 -18.36 -6.97
N PRO A 102 -13.35 -19.45 -7.50
CA PRO A 102 -14.37 -19.39 -8.55
C PRO A 102 -15.51 -18.43 -8.25
#